data_AF-A0A7S3K288-F1
#
_entry.id   AF-A0A7S3K288-F1
#
_cell.length_a   1.000
_cell.length_b   1.000
_cell.length_c   1.000
_cell.angle_alpha   90.00
_cell.angle_beta   90.00
_cell.angle_gamma   90.00
#
_symmetry.space_group_name_H-M   'P 1'
#
loop_
_entity.id
_entity.type
_entity.pdbx_description
1 polymer ?
#
loop_
_entity_poly.entity_id
_entity_poly.type
_entity_poly.pdbx_seq_one_letter_code
_entity_poly.pdbx_strand_id
1 'polypeptide(L)'
;MSTFASFVRGPLQPLSIEEDVDEEILYSLDDVHIYVVRDTTQMNAEEPATSEAGEGREDWGQGLLRVTSRRLIWERQGESVNGMKNFSLDMLLVGLHAATRDPDTFPQPCLYAQLLLERFPPSPTHPSELFLVPRNADNLSDLFEFVSKAAALNPDFDDDLDHDHLITAEDIIDDDQEDMLRRFDSMLSVPTHLKPPV
;
A
#
# COMPACT_ATOMS: atom_id res chain seq x y z
N MET A 1 1.53 19.29 -35.65
CA MET A 1 2.66 18.93 -34.77
C MET A 1 2.07 18.48 -33.46
N SER A 2 1.84 17.17 -33.32
CA SER A 2 1.28 16.57 -32.11
C SER A 2 2.45 16.20 -31.22
N THR A 3 2.64 16.94 -30.13
CA THR A 3 3.64 16.62 -29.11
C THR A 3 3.09 15.43 -28.32
N PHE A 4 3.45 14.22 -28.73
CA PHE A 4 3.43 13.07 -27.83
C PHE A 4 4.45 13.38 -26.74
N ALA A 5 3.99 13.98 -25.64
CA ALA A 5 4.76 13.97 -24.41
C ALA A 5 4.98 12.49 -24.09
N SER A 6 6.23 12.04 -24.20
CA SER A 6 6.69 10.77 -23.69
C SER A 6 6.39 10.78 -22.19
N PHE A 7 5.21 10.30 -21.81
CA PHE A 7 4.85 10.11 -20.42
C PHE A 7 5.78 9.00 -19.93
N VAL A 8 6.79 9.38 -19.16
CA VAL A 8 7.52 8.41 -18.35
C VAL A 8 6.44 7.70 -17.55
N ARG A 9 6.29 6.39 -17.80
CA ARG A 9 5.25 5.57 -17.19
C ARG A 9 5.53 5.58 -15.68
N GLY A 10 4.74 6.34 -14.92
CA GLY A 10 4.89 6.46 -13.46
C GLY A 10 3.98 5.46 -12.72
N PRO A 11 4.03 5.40 -11.39
CA PRO A 11 3.17 4.49 -10.62
C PRO A 11 1.68 4.83 -10.74
N LEU A 12 1.38 6.12 -10.93
CA LEU A 12 0.02 6.60 -11.18
C LEU A 12 -0.21 6.73 -12.67
N GLN A 13 -1.09 5.89 -13.21
CA GLN A 13 -1.47 5.87 -14.61
C GLN A 13 -2.72 6.74 -14.83
N PRO A 14 -2.83 7.47 -15.96
CA PRO A 14 -4.09 8.11 -16.32
C PRO A 14 -5.19 7.05 -16.45
N LEU A 15 -6.45 7.45 -16.28
CA LEU A 15 -7.56 6.53 -16.50
C LEU A 15 -7.61 6.10 -17.97
N SER A 16 -7.49 4.80 -18.19
CA SER A 16 -7.70 4.19 -19.50
C SER A 16 -9.20 4.15 -19.82
N ILE A 17 -9.54 4.34 -21.09
CA ILE A 17 -10.93 4.23 -21.59
C ILE A 17 -11.33 2.76 -21.79
N GLU A 18 -10.36 1.84 -21.79
CA GLU A 18 -10.61 0.41 -21.92
C GLU A 18 -11.12 -0.16 -20.60
N GLU A 19 -12.40 -0.55 -20.58
CA GLU A 19 -12.99 -1.30 -19.48
C GLU A 19 -12.36 -2.70 -19.46
N ASP A 20 -11.64 -3.00 -18.38
CA ASP A 20 -11.11 -4.34 -18.15
C ASP A 20 -12.26 -5.22 -17.65
N VAL A 21 -12.80 -6.06 -18.54
CA VAL A 21 -14.07 -6.77 -18.34
C VAL A 21 -14.01 -7.76 -17.17
N ASP A 22 -12.80 -8.15 -16.76
CA ASP A 22 -12.53 -9.08 -15.66
C ASP A 22 -12.22 -8.36 -14.32
N GLU A 23 -12.23 -7.02 -14.29
CA GLU A 23 -11.93 -6.25 -13.08
C GLU A 23 -13.20 -5.97 -12.26
N GLU A 24 -13.34 -6.64 -11.12
CA GLU A 24 -14.46 -6.47 -10.20
C GLU A 24 -14.26 -5.24 -9.30
N ILE A 25 -15.29 -4.40 -9.16
CA ILE A 25 -15.30 -3.32 -8.18
C ILE A 25 -15.70 -3.88 -6.82
N LEU A 26 -14.76 -3.85 -5.87
CA LEU A 26 -14.97 -4.36 -4.52
C LEU A 26 -15.64 -3.33 -3.61
N TYR A 27 -15.29 -2.04 -3.79
CA TYR A 27 -15.76 -0.95 -2.95
C TYR A 27 -15.75 0.37 -3.71
N SER A 28 -16.64 1.29 -3.35
CA SER A 28 -16.67 2.64 -3.90
C SER A 28 -17.05 3.61 -2.80
N LEU A 29 -16.32 4.73 -2.73
CA LEU A 29 -16.51 5.75 -1.71
C LEU A 29 -16.36 7.13 -2.34
N ASP A 30 -17.43 7.89 -2.32
CA ASP A 30 -17.41 9.31 -2.70
C ASP A 30 -16.63 10.14 -1.69
N ASP A 31 -16.25 11.34 -2.11
CA ASP A 31 -15.74 12.37 -1.21
C ASP A 31 -14.42 12.00 -0.49
N VAL A 32 -13.60 11.14 -1.11
CA VAL A 32 -12.26 10.81 -0.60
C VAL A 32 -11.26 11.87 -1.05
N HIS A 33 -10.59 12.50 -0.09
CA HIS A 33 -9.55 13.49 -0.31
C HIS A 33 -8.18 12.82 -0.42
N ILE A 34 -7.39 13.16 -1.43
CA ILE A 34 -6.05 12.61 -1.64
C ILE A 34 -5.00 13.66 -1.34
N TYR A 35 -4.03 13.28 -0.51
CA TYR A 35 -2.76 13.99 -0.37
C TYR A 35 -1.62 13.10 -0.83
N VAL A 36 -0.61 13.68 -1.46
CA VAL A 36 0.56 12.94 -1.95
C VAL A 36 1.84 13.52 -1.39
N VAL A 37 2.80 12.64 -1.12
CA VAL A 37 4.18 13.03 -0.79
C VAL A 37 5.08 12.63 -1.94
N ARG A 38 6.02 13.51 -2.29
CA ARG A 38 7.08 13.24 -3.26
C ARG A 38 8.42 13.28 -2.55
N ASP A 39 9.31 12.39 -2.95
CA ASP A 39 10.69 12.44 -2.50
C ASP A 39 11.40 13.62 -3.19
N THR A 40 11.50 14.74 -2.48
CA THR A 40 12.18 15.95 -2.94
C THR A 40 13.68 15.92 -2.67
N THR A 41 14.21 14.86 -2.04
CA THR A 41 15.62 14.76 -1.66
C THR A 41 16.56 14.75 -2.88
N GLN A 42 16.03 14.54 -4.08
CA GLN A 42 16.76 14.62 -5.36
C GLN A 42 16.53 15.93 -6.14
N MET A 43 15.69 16.85 -5.65
CA MET A 43 15.55 18.18 -6.25
C MET A 43 16.52 19.13 -5.56
N ASN A 44 17.44 19.72 -6.34
CA ASN A 44 18.31 20.80 -5.86
C ASN A 44 17.44 21.86 -5.15
N ALA A 45 17.88 22.26 -3.96
CA ALA A 45 17.18 23.12 -3.01
C ALA A 45 17.00 24.56 -3.53
N GLU A 46 16.11 24.77 -4.49
CA GLU A 46 15.64 26.10 -4.88
C GLU A 46 14.12 26.00 -5.15
N GLU A 47 13.34 26.84 -4.47
CA GLU A 47 11.86 26.95 -4.44
C GLU A 47 11.14 26.14 -3.35
N PRO A 48 10.79 26.77 -2.20
CA PRO A 48 9.85 26.17 -1.25
C PRO A 48 8.44 26.24 -1.83
N ALA A 49 7.90 25.09 -2.26
CA ALA A 49 6.48 24.98 -2.58
C ALA A 49 5.66 25.11 -1.29
N THR A 50 5.01 26.26 -1.11
CA THR A 50 4.07 26.53 -0.02
C THR A 50 2.87 25.59 -0.16
N SER A 51 2.85 24.50 0.62
CA SER A 51 1.65 23.67 0.83
C SER A 51 1.05 24.04 2.19
N GLU A 52 -0.21 24.45 2.19
CA GLU A 52 -0.95 24.82 3.42
C GLU A 52 -1.50 23.59 4.18
N ALA A 53 -1.25 22.38 3.67
CA ALA A 53 -1.38 21.13 4.42
C ALA A 53 0.02 20.72 4.89
N GLY A 54 0.20 20.58 6.21
CA GLY A 54 1.50 20.42 6.86
C GLY A 54 2.50 19.48 6.17
N GLU A 55 3.78 19.85 6.27
CA GLU A 55 4.95 19.00 6.00
C GLU A 55 4.98 18.33 4.61
N GLY A 56 5.14 19.12 3.54
CA GLY A 56 5.58 18.59 2.24
C GLY A 56 4.56 17.74 1.47
N ARG A 57 3.28 17.80 1.87
CA ARG A 57 2.17 17.06 1.25
C ARG A 57 1.45 17.95 0.23
N GLU A 58 1.36 17.49 -1.01
CA GLU A 58 0.57 18.16 -2.04
C GLU A 58 -0.88 17.69 -1.98
N ASP A 59 -1.80 18.65 -1.94
CA ASP A 59 -3.24 18.42 -1.95
C ASP A 59 -3.74 18.17 -3.39
N TRP A 60 -4.28 16.97 -3.65
CA TRP A 60 -4.89 16.60 -4.93
C TRP A 60 -6.40 16.76 -4.94
N GLY A 61 -7.00 17.16 -3.83
CA GLY A 61 -8.42 17.44 -3.70
C GLY A 61 -9.26 16.21 -3.41
N GLN A 62 -10.56 16.41 -3.56
CA GLN A 62 -11.60 15.43 -3.23
C GLN A 62 -12.17 14.76 -4.48
N GLY A 63 -12.49 13.47 -4.38
CA GLY A 63 -12.92 12.66 -5.51
C GLY A 63 -13.66 11.38 -5.13
N LEU A 64 -14.13 10.67 -6.15
CA LEU A 64 -14.67 9.31 -6.03
C LEU A 64 -13.49 8.33 -6.06
N LEU A 65 -13.36 7.53 -5.01
CA LEU A 65 -12.44 6.40 -4.96
C LEU A 65 -13.19 5.10 -5.27
N ARG A 66 -12.62 4.28 -6.15
CA ARG A 66 -13.08 2.91 -6.38
C ARG A 66 -11.92 1.96 -6.11
N VAL A 67 -12.18 0.96 -5.28
CA VAL A 67 -11.25 -0.14 -5.03
C VAL A 67 -11.73 -1.30 -5.87
N THR A 68 -10.87 -1.78 -6.75
CA THR A 68 -11.15 -2.95 -7.59
C THR A 68 -10.35 -4.15 -7.11
N SER A 69 -10.54 -5.29 -7.75
CA SER A 69 -9.71 -6.47 -7.54
C SER A 69 -8.26 -6.30 -7.95
N ARG A 70 -7.88 -5.25 -8.70
CA ARG A 70 -6.52 -5.06 -9.24
C ARG A 70 -5.91 -3.69 -8.94
N ARG A 71 -6.73 -2.66 -8.72
CA ARG A 71 -6.32 -1.25 -8.74
C ARG A 71 -7.11 -0.38 -7.76
N LEU A 72 -6.51 0.75 -7.40
CA LEU A 72 -7.21 1.92 -6.86
C LEU A 72 -7.46 2.90 -8.00
N ILE A 73 -8.71 3.30 -8.18
CA ILE A 73 -9.12 4.28 -9.19
C ILE A 73 -9.65 5.49 -8.45
N TRP A 74 -9.10 6.67 -8.75
CA TRP A 74 -9.55 7.92 -8.15
C TRP A 74 -9.86 8.97 -9.21
N GLU A 75 -11.07 9.51 -9.12
CA GLU A 75 -11.64 10.51 -10.02
C GLU A 75 -11.96 11.77 -9.25
N ARG A 76 -11.31 12.89 -9.58
CA ARG A 76 -11.55 14.15 -8.91
C ARG A 76 -12.97 14.64 -9.16
N GLN A 77 -13.63 15.14 -8.10
CA GLN A 77 -14.86 15.89 -8.22
C GLN A 77 -14.58 17.38 -8.46
N GLY A 78 -15.38 18.00 -9.35
CA GLY A 78 -15.32 19.44 -9.63
C GLY A 78 -14.57 19.82 -10.91
N GLU A 79 -14.54 21.13 -11.21
CA GLU A 79 -13.95 21.64 -12.43
C GLU A 79 -12.41 21.56 -12.37
N SER A 80 -11.79 21.00 -13.41
CA SER A 80 -10.34 20.77 -13.48
C SER A 80 -9.56 22.08 -13.50
N VAL A 81 -9.29 22.65 -12.34
CA VAL A 81 -8.28 23.71 -12.20
C VAL A 81 -6.93 23.05 -12.47
N ASN A 82 -6.29 23.41 -13.58
CA ASN A 82 -4.97 22.94 -14.01
C ASN A 82 -4.87 21.52 -14.63
N GLY A 83 -5.97 20.96 -15.16
CA GLY A 83 -5.94 19.67 -15.86
C GLY A 83 -5.76 18.47 -14.93
N MET A 84 -6.49 18.48 -13.81
CA MET A 84 -6.23 17.59 -12.68
C MET A 84 -6.32 16.09 -12.98
N LYS A 85 -5.55 15.37 -12.15
CA LYS A 85 -5.03 14.03 -12.35
C LYS A 85 -6.01 13.00 -11.80
N ASN A 86 -6.93 12.55 -12.63
CA ASN A 86 -7.54 11.25 -12.38
C ASN A 86 -6.45 10.19 -12.53
N PHE A 87 -6.42 9.22 -11.63
CA PHE A 87 -5.41 8.18 -11.69
C PHE A 87 -5.97 6.80 -11.40
N SER A 88 -5.28 5.81 -11.95
CA SER A 88 -5.32 4.43 -11.52
C SER A 88 -3.96 4.05 -10.96
N LEU A 89 -3.97 3.26 -9.90
CA LEU A 89 -2.79 2.75 -9.20
C LEU A 89 -2.95 1.23 -9.07
N ASP A 90 -2.01 0.47 -9.63
CA ASP A 90 -2.02 -0.98 -9.48
C ASP A 90 -1.75 -1.36 -8.02
N MET A 91 -2.52 -2.32 -7.49
CA MET A 91 -2.36 -2.79 -6.11
C MET A 91 -0.95 -3.37 -5.86
N LEU A 92 -0.33 -3.94 -6.89
CA LEU A 92 1.07 -4.42 -6.85
C LEU A 92 2.11 -3.31 -6.64
N LEU A 93 1.72 -2.04 -6.74
CA LEU A 93 2.58 -0.89 -6.46
C LEU A 93 2.36 -0.33 -5.06
N VAL A 94 1.37 -0.82 -4.32
CA VAL A 94 1.17 -0.49 -2.90
C VAL A 94 2.01 -1.45 -2.08
N GLY A 95 3.15 -0.99 -1.58
CA GLY A 95 4.03 -1.82 -0.76
C GLY A 95 3.48 -2.07 0.64
N LEU A 96 2.81 -1.07 1.20
CA LEU A 96 2.13 -1.17 2.48
C LEU A 96 0.98 -0.16 2.52
N HIS A 97 -0.12 -0.53 3.16
CA HIS A 97 -1.16 0.39 3.59
C HIS A 97 -1.49 0.22 5.08
N ALA A 98 -1.86 1.32 5.74
CA ALA A 98 -2.23 1.33 7.14
C ALA A 98 -3.31 2.38 7.42
N ALA A 99 -4.28 2.04 8.26
CA ALA A 99 -5.25 3.01 8.75
C ALA A 99 -4.67 3.75 9.96
N THR A 100 -4.70 5.08 9.95
CA THR A 100 -4.33 5.91 11.10
C THR A 100 -5.50 6.79 11.54
N ARG A 101 -5.65 6.91 12.85
CA ARG A 101 -6.55 7.87 13.52
C ARG A 101 -5.77 8.81 14.44
N ASP A 102 -4.45 8.73 14.40
CA ASP A 102 -3.57 9.47 15.27
C ASP A 102 -3.32 10.88 14.68
N PRO A 103 -3.78 11.95 15.36
CA PRO A 103 -3.63 13.32 14.87
C PRO A 103 -2.17 13.76 14.76
N ASP A 104 -1.26 13.12 15.50
CA ASP A 104 0.18 13.41 15.41
C ASP A 104 0.77 12.89 14.09
N THR A 105 0.13 11.88 13.46
CA THR A 105 0.52 11.34 12.15
C THR A 105 -0.15 12.11 11.00
N PHE A 106 -1.47 12.28 11.08
CA PHE A 106 -2.27 13.04 10.13
C PHE A 106 -3.48 13.67 10.84
N PRO A 107 -3.82 14.95 10.61
CA PRO A 107 -4.85 15.66 11.39
C PRO A 107 -6.26 15.03 11.36
N GLN A 108 -6.54 14.19 10.38
CA GLN A 108 -7.80 13.50 10.15
C GLN A 108 -7.58 11.99 10.03
N PRO A 109 -8.55 11.15 10.42
CA PRO A 109 -8.50 9.72 10.14
C PRO A 109 -8.31 9.44 8.65
N CYS A 110 -7.27 8.68 8.29
CA CYS A 110 -6.93 8.41 6.89
C CYS A 110 -6.28 7.04 6.70
N LEU A 111 -6.30 6.57 5.45
CA LEU A 111 -5.52 5.43 5.01
C LEU A 111 -4.21 5.95 4.41
N TYR A 112 -3.08 5.58 5.02
CA TYR A 112 -1.75 5.78 4.47
C TYR A 112 -1.42 4.63 3.51
N ALA A 113 -0.75 4.94 2.40
CA ALA A 113 -0.20 3.96 1.48
C ALA A 113 1.19 4.38 1.00
N GLN A 114 2.16 3.47 1.11
CA GLN A 114 3.52 3.62 0.57
C GLN A 114 3.62 2.96 -0.80
N LEU A 115 4.22 3.66 -1.76
CA LEU A 115 4.34 3.18 -3.14
C LEU A 115 5.73 2.58 -3.42
N LEU A 116 5.74 1.45 -4.11
CA LEU A 116 6.94 0.78 -4.59
C LEU A 116 7.39 1.41 -5.90
N LEU A 117 8.47 2.21 -5.84
CA LEU A 117 8.98 2.95 -6.99
C LEU A 117 10.14 2.26 -7.72
N GLU A 118 10.64 1.13 -7.22
CA GLU A 118 11.83 0.44 -7.73
C GLU A 118 11.71 0.01 -9.20
N ARG A 119 10.49 -0.26 -9.67
CA ARG A 119 10.19 -0.65 -11.05
C ARG A 119 10.14 0.53 -12.02
N PHE A 120 10.28 1.77 -11.53
CA PHE A 120 10.18 2.99 -12.32
C PHE A 120 11.50 3.76 -12.32
N PRO A 121 11.83 4.48 -13.41
CA PRO A 121 12.96 5.37 -13.39
C PRO A 121 12.76 6.44 -12.29
N PRO A 122 13.84 6.84 -11.59
CA PRO A 122 13.74 7.87 -10.56
C PRO A 122 13.21 9.15 -11.19
N SER A 123 12.12 9.66 -10.64
CA SER A 123 11.50 10.90 -11.09
C SER A 123 10.99 11.66 -9.87
N PRO A 124 11.31 12.96 -9.73
CA PRO A 124 10.77 13.77 -8.64
C PRO A 124 9.25 13.96 -8.74
N THR A 125 8.63 13.59 -9.87
CA THR A 125 7.18 13.67 -10.06
C THR A 125 6.43 12.46 -9.51
N HIS A 126 7.11 11.33 -9.30
CA HIS A 126 6.50 10.12 -8.76
C HIS A 126 6.19 10.33 -7.27
N PRO A 127 4.94 10.16 -6.84
CA PRO A 127 4.63 10.16 -5.43
C PRO A 127 5.20 8.90 -4.79
N SER A 128 5.81 9.04 -3.62
CA SER A 128 6.28 7.93 -2.78
C SER A 128 5.22 7.47 -1.80
N GLU A 129 4.29 8.36 -1.43
CA GLU A 129 3.24 8.08 -0.45
C GLU A 129 1.92 8.74 -0.82
N LEU A 130 0.82 8.12 -0.42
CA LEU A 130 -0.53 8.61 -0.55
C LEU A 130 -1.24 8.59 0.81
N PHE A 131 -2.07 9.60 1.05
CA PHE A 131 -3.00 9.66 2.17
C PHE A 131 -4.41 9.79 1.59
N LEU A 132 -5.25 8.78 1.84
CA LEU A 132 -6.64 8.73 1.42
C LEU A 132 -7.51 9.07 2.64
N VAL A 133 -8.09 10.26 2.63
CA VAL A 133 -8.87 10.80 3.74
C VAL A 133 -10.36 10.72 3.40
N PRO A 134 -11.11 9.75 3.96
CA PRO A 134 -12.55 9.71 3.75
C PRO A 134 -13.20 10.90 4.45
N ARG A 135 -14.20 11.53 3.80
CA ARG A 135 -14.96 12.64 4.39
C ARG A 135 -15.61 12.27 5.74
N ASN A 136 -16.05 11.02 5.88
CA ASN A 136 -16.53 10.46 7.14
C ASN A 136 -15.52 9.45 7.69
N ALA A 137 -15.00 9.71 8.89
CA ALA A 137 -14.03 8.86 9.57
C ALA A 137 -14.52 7.44 9.85
N ASP A 138 -15.84 7.23 9.94
CA ASP A 138 -16.43 5.90 10.15
C ASP A 138 -16.16 4.98 8.95
N ASN A 139 -16.01 5.54 7.74
CA ASN A 139 -15.71 4.76 6.54
C ASN A 139 -14.25 4.32 6.43
N LEU A 140 -13.37 4.76 7.34
CA LEU A 140 -11.96 4.39 7.31
C LEU A 140 -11.75 2.89 7.53
N SER A 141 -12.56 2.26 8.40
CA SER A 141 -12.45 0.82 8.65
C SER A 141 -12.79 0.01 7.40
N ASP A 142 -13.90 0.36 6.74
CA ASP A 142 -14.34 -0.30 5.51
C ASP A 142 -13.31 -0.07 4.39
N LEU A 143 -12.83 1.17 4.24
CA LEU A 143 -11.79 1.50 3.28
C LEU A 143 -10.54 0.65 3.49
N PHE A 144 -10.08 0.50 4.73
CA PHE A 144 -8.95 -0.36 5.06
C PHE A 144 -9.24 -1.84 4.75
N GLU A 145 -10.41 -2.34 5.10
CA GLU A 145 -10.81 -3.73 4.83
C GLU A 145 -10.80 -4.03 3.32
N PHE A 146 -11.43 -3.18 2.51
CA PHE A 146 -11.53 -3.41 1.07
C PHE A 146 -10.20 -3.22 0.34
N VAL A 147 -9.35 -2.28 0.76
CA VAL A 147 -7.98 -2.17 0.22
C VAL A 147 -7.15 -3.39 0.61
N SER A 148 -7.30 -3.91 1.84
CA SER A 148 -6.64 -5.14 2.27
C SER A 148 -7.12 -6.36 1.48
N LYS A 149 -8.42 -6.45 1.20
CA LYS A 149 -9.00 -7.48 0.35
C LYS A 149 -8.45 -7.40 -1.08
N ALA A 150 -8.34 -6.19 -1.64
CA ALA A 150 -7.73 -5.98 -2.96
C ALA A 150 -6.25 -6.42 -2.96
N ALA A 151 -5.48 -6.06 -1.94
CA ALA A 151 -4.08 -6.47 -1.82
C ALA A 151 -3.94 -8.00 -1.78
N ALA A 152 -4.80 -8.69 -1.02
CA ALA A 152 -4.81 -10.16 -0.94
C ALA A 152 -5.14 -10.86 -2.29
N LEU A 153 -5.78 -10.17 -3.22
CA LEU A 153 -6.04 -10.68 -4.58
C LEU A 153 -4.87 -10.45 -5.55
N ASN A 154 -3.83 -9.71 -5.12
CA ASN A 154 -2.66 -9.38 -5.91
C ASN A 154 -1.38 -9.77 -5.15
N PRO A 155 -1.15 -11.08 -4.86
CA PRO A 155 0.11 -11.53 -4.29
C PRO A 155 1.26 -11.24 -5.27
N ASP A 156 2.43 -10.89 -4.74
CA ASP A 156 3.62 -10.77 -5.56
C ASP A 156 4.04 -12.15 -6.08
N PHE A 157 4.34 -12.25 -7.37
CA PHE A 157 4.70 -13.53 -8.01
C PHE A 157 5.97 -14.19 -7.43
N ASP A 158 6.75 -13.48 -6.62
CA ASP A 158 7.96 -13.99 -5.96
C ASP A 158 7.64 -14.65 -4.59
N ASP A 159 6.46 -14.41 -4.00
CA ASP A 159 6.09 -15.01 -2.70
C ASP A 159 5.76 -16.51 -2.81
N ASP A 160 5.48 -17.02 -4.02
CA ASP A 160 5.19 -18.45 -4.26
C ASP A 160 6.47 -19.33 -4.29
N LEU A 161 7.67 -18.74 -4.33
CA LEU A 161 8.94 -19.49 -4.35
C LEU A 161 9.48 -19.82 -2.96
N ASP A 162 8.91 -19.26 -1.89
CA ASP A 162 9.26 -19.53 -0.49
C ASP A 162 8.25 -20.47 0.21
N HIS A 163 7.41 -21.18 -0.55
CA HIS A 163 6.47 -22.18 -0.02
C HIS A 163 7.10 -23.54 0.35
N ASP A 164 8.42 -23.71 0.22
CA ASP A 164 9.12 -24.97 0.57
C ASP A 164 9.40 -25.12 2.09
N HIS A 165 8.85 -24.24 2.94
CA HIS A 165 9.09 -24.24 4.39
C HIS A 165 7.83 -24.27 5.28
N LEU A 166 6.63 -24.40 4.71
CA LEU A 166 5.44 -24.71 5.50
C LEU A 166 5.35 -26.22 5.71
N ILE A 167 5.93 -26.72 6.80
CA ILE A 167 5.65 -28.07 7.28
C ILE A 167 4.16 -28.10 7.65
N THR A 168 3.33 -28.69 6.80
CA THR A 168 1.93 -28.92 7.14
C THR A 168 1.84 -30.10 8.10
N ALA A 169 0.75 -30.19 8.88
CA ALA A 169 0.55 -31.32 9.79
C ALA A 169 0.49 -32.68 9.06
N GLU A 170 0.36 -32.67 7.73
CA GLU A 170 0.34 -33.84 6.84
C GLU A 170 1.75 -34.26 6.39
N ASP A 171 2.76 -33.39 6.49
CA ASP A 171 4.17 -33.68 6.19
C ASP A 171 4.94 -34.30 7.37
N ILE A 172 4.27 -34.46 8.52
CA ILE A 172 4.79 -35.20 9.66
C ILE A 172 4.72 -36.69 9.31
N ILE A 173 5.81 -37.20 8.74
CA ILE A 173 6.02 -38.64 8.59
C ILE A 173 6.09 -39.23 10.01
N ASP A 174 5.08 -40.05 10.35
CA ASP A 174 4.83 -40.65 11.69
C ASP A 174 6.06 -41.32 12.32
N ASP A 175 7.03 -41.76 11.52
CA ASP A 175 8.19 -42.54 11.99
C ASP A 175 9.31 -41.70 12.65
N ASP A 176 9.35 -40.37 12.47
CA ASP A 176 10.43 -39.50 12.99
C ASP A 176 9.96 -38.49 14.06
N GLN A 177 8.67 -38.51 14.40
CA GLN A 177 8.09 -37.57 15.36
C GLN A 177 8.62 -37.82 16.78
N GLU A 178 8.84 -39.08 17.17
CA GLU A 178 9.32 -39.43 18.52
C GLU A 178 10.77 -38.97 18.75
N ASP A 179 11.63 -39.09 17.74
CA ASP A 179 13.03 -38.66 17.82
C ASP A 179 13.16 -37.13 17.76
N MET A 180 12.33 -36.45 16.98
CA MET A 180 12.24 -34.98 17.00
C MET A 180 11.73 -34.47 18.35
N LEU A 181 10.70 -35.09 18.93
CA LEU A 181 10.18 -34.75 20.26
C LEU A 181 11.25 -34.97 21.34
N ARG A 182 12.01 -36.08 21.29
CA ARG A 182 13.12 -36.34 22.22
C ARG A 182 14.24 -35.31 22.10
N ARG A 183 14.54 -34.86 20.88
CA ARG A 183 15.56 -33.81 20.65
C ARG A 183 15.10 -32.45 21.16
N PHE A 184 13.82 -32.11 21.01
CA PHE A 184 13.24 -30.88 21.53
C PHE A 184 13.18 -30.87 23.06
N ASP A 185 12.79 -31.99 23.67
CA ASP A 185 12.76 -32.15 25.13
C ASP A 185 14.18 -32.07 25.74
N SER A 186 15.18 -32.59 25.02
CA SER A 186 16.59 -32.42 25.38
C SER A 186 17.09 -30.98 25.27
N MET A 187 16.49 -30.12 24.43
CA MET A 187 16.83 -28.69 24.35
C MET A 187 16.16 -27.86 25.46
N LEU A 188 14.99 -28.30 25.94
CA LEU A 188 14.26 -27.63 27.02
C LEU A 188 14.73 -28.07 28.43
N SER A 189 15.47 -29.17 28.53
CA SER A 189 16.06 -29.61 29.79
C SER A 189 17.17 -28.66 30.24
N VAL A 190 16.86 -27.82 31.23
CA VAL A 190 17.83 -26.94 31.89
C VAL A 190 18.91 -27.80 32.58
N PRO A 191 20.22 -27.57 32.33
CA PRO A 191 21.29 -28.29 33.02
C PRO A 191 21.17 -28.12 34.54
N THR A 192 21.20 -29.24 35.27
CA THR A 192 20.98 -29.30 36.73
C THR A 192 22.02 -28.53 37.57
N HIS A 193 23.10 -28.02 36.97
CA HIS A 193 24.10 -27.19 37.65
C HIS A 193 23.68 -25.71 37.88
N LEU A 194 22.52 -25.29 37.35
CA LEU A 194 21.98 -23.94 37.53
C LEU A 194 20.89 -23.84 38.61
N LYS A 195 20.66 -24.90 39.41
CA LYS A 195 19.72 -24.85 40.52
C LYS A 195 20.36 -24.07 41.69
N PRO A 196 19.80 -22.93 42.11
CA PRO A 196 20.36 -22.18 43.23
C PRO A 196 20.26 -23.02 44.52
N PRO A 197 21.27 -22.97 45.41
CA PRO A 197 21.21 -23.69 46.68
C PRO A 197 20.07 -23.15 47.54
N VAL A 198 19.33 -24.07 48.16
CA VAL A 198 18.28 -23.80 49.16
C VAL A 198 18.90 -23.28 50.45
#